data_AF-A0AAW8TVG5-F1
#
_entry.id   AF-A0AAW8TVG5-F1
#
_cell.length_a   1.000
_cell.length_b   1.000
_cell.length_c   1.000
_cell.angle_alpha   90.00
_cell.angle_beta   90.00
_cell.angle_gamma   90.00
#
_symmetry.space_group_name_H-M   'P 1'
#
loop_
_entity.id
_entity.type
_entity.pdbx_description
1 polymer ?
#
loop_
_entity_poly.entity_id
_entity_poly.type
_entity_poly.pdbx_seq_one_letter_code
_entity_poly.pdbx_strand_id
1 'polypeptide(L)'
;MANEENLKKIRSTSEARELGKKGGKASGKSRRKKANLKNALNTILTAEATSETAQILEELGFENTNEMAIMFSLTQQAMKGNVRAIELINKMATSEKDDLDRKEQRARIKALEIANKAASEHQNIQDEQLIIVDEWKDEDG
;
A
#
# COMPACT_ATOMS: atom_id res chain seq x y z
N MET A 1 6.13 15.90 17.18
CA MET A 1 5.00 16.84 17.45
C MET A 1 4.90 17.78 16.27
N ALA A 2 3.70 18.04 15.73
CA ALA A 2 3.51 18.99 14.64
C ALA A 2 3.65 20.42 15.19
N ASN A 3 4.46 21.28 14.56
CA ASN A 3 4.64 22.66 15.00
C ASN A 3 3.34 23.46 14.75
N GLU A 4 2.62 23.81 15.83
CA GLU A 4 1.37 24.57 15.79
C GLU A 4 1.55 25.97 15.19
N GLU A 5 2.77 26.50 15.14
CA GLU A 5 3.08 27.79 14.50
C GLU A 5 2.89 27.78 12.97
N ASN A 6 2.85 26.60 12.33
CA ASN A 6 2.63 26.47 10.89
C ASN A 6 1.14 26.46 10.49
N LEU A 7 0.21 26.43 11.45
CA LEU A 7 -1.22 26.39 11.19
C LEU A 7 -1.82 27.80 11.18
N LYS A 8 -2.34 28.23 10.03
CA LYS A 8 -3.13 29.47 9.96
C LYS A 8 -4.42 29.29 10.77
N LYS A 9 -4.54 30.06 11.87
CA LYS A 9 -5.76 30.10 12.68
C LYS A 9 -6.93 30.59 11.83
N ILE A 10 -7.92 29.72 11.64
CA ILE A 10 -9.16 30.04 10.93
C ILE A 10 -10.04 30.86 11.87
N ARG A 11 -10.52 32.03 11.43
CA ARG A 11 -11.17 33.01 12.30
C ARG A 11 -12.70 32.91 12.28
N SER A 12 -13.31 32.17 11.35
CA SER A 12 -14.76 31.91 11.29
C SER A 12 -15.13 30.61 10.57
N THR A 13 -16.37 30.14 10.78
CA THR A 13 -16.93 28.97 10.08
C THR A 13 -17.06 29.19 8.57
N SER A 14 -17.36 30.42 8.14
CA SER A 14 -17.40 30.79 6.73
C SER A 14 -16.02 30.75 6.08
N GLU A 15 -15.00 31.26 6.77
CA GLU A 15 -13.60 31.20 6.31
C GLU A 15 -13.11 29.75 6.21
N ALA A 16 -13.44 28.90 7.19
CA ALA A 16 -13.15 27.47 7.16
C ALA A 16 -13.75 26.80 5.92
N ARG A 17 -15.02 27.11 5.60
CA ARG A 17 -15.74 26.54 4.46
C ARG A 17 -15.14 27.00 3.13
N GLU A 18 -14.77 28.27 3.00
CA GLU A 18 -14.10 28.78 1.80
C GLU A 18 -12.72 28.19 1.58
N LEU A 19 -11.91 28.11 2.64
CA LEU A 19 -10.57 27.50 2.59
C LEU A 19 -10.66 26.01 2.24
N GLY A 20 -11.63 25.28 2.81
CA GLY A 20 -11.92 23.89 2.47
C GLY A 20 -12.29 23.72 0.99
N LYS A 21 -13.15 24.59 0.44
CA LYS A 21 -13.52 24.58 -0.98
C LYS A 21 -12.32 24.87 -1.90
N LYS A 22 -11.49 25.87 -1.55
CA LYS A 22 -10.27 26.21 -2.29
C LYS A 22 -9.26 25.06 -2.25
N GLY A 23 -9.06 24.45 -1.08
CA GLY A 23 -8.21 23.28 -0.89
C GLY A 23 -8.67 22.07 -1.70
N GLY A 24 -9.96 21.76 -1.67
CA GLY A 24 -10.56 20.69 -2.47
C GLY A 24 -10.36 20.90 -3.97
N LYS A 25 -10.57 22.12 -4.48
CA LYS A 25 -10.33 22.46 -5.90
C LYS A 25 -8.85 22.35 -6.29
N ALA A 26 -7.94 22.84 -5.45
CA ALA A 26 -6.50 22.76 -5.69
C ALA A 26 -6.00 21.30 -5.67
N SER A 27 -6.45 20.51 -4.68
CA SER A 27 -6.16 19.09 -4.58
C SER A 27 -6.69 18.32 -5.79
N GLY A 28 -7.94 18.58 -6.21
CA GLY A 28 -8.52 17.99 -7.41
C GLY A 28 -7.74 18.33 -8.68
N LYS A 29 -7.30 19.59 -8.84
CA LYS A 29 -6.45 20.01 -9.97
C LYS A 29 -5.10 19.27 -9.96
N SER A 30 -4.46 19.13 -8.80
CA SER A 30 -3.20 18.39 -8.64
C SER A 30 -3.36 16.90 -8.98
N ARG A 31 -4.42 16.26 -8.46
CA ARG A 31 -4.75 14.85 -8.76
C ARG A 31 -4.97 14.63 -10.25
N ARG A 32 -5.74 15.50 -10.92
CA ARG A 32 -5.94 15.45 -12.39
C ARG A 32 -4.63 15.64 -13.15
N LYS A 33 -3.78 16.59 -12.76
CA LYS A 33 -2.46 16.78 -13.38
C LYS A 33 -1.58 15.53 -13.24
N LYS A 34 -1.57 14.90 -12.05
CA LYS A 34 -0.83 13.65 -11.82
C LYS A 34 -1.37 12.50 -12.66
N ALA A 35 -2.69 12.36 -12.77
CA ALA A 35 -3.32 11.36 -13.63
C ALA A 35 -2.95 11.58 -15.11
N ASN A 36 -3.04 12.82 -15.60
CA ASN A 36 -2.65 13.15 -16.97
C ASN A 36 -1.16 12.85 -17.23
N LEU A 37 -0.29 13.16 -16.28
CA LEU A 37 1.14 12.84 -16.39
C LEU A 37 1.37 11.32 -16.44
N LYS A 38 0.70 10.55 -15.58
CA LYS A 38 0.80 9.08 -15.59
C LYS A 38 0.36 8.52 -16.94
N ASN A 39 -0.76 9.01 -17.47
CA ASN A 39 -1.27 8.55 -18.76
C ASN A 39 -0.29 8.90 -19.90
N ALA A 40 0.20 10.15 -19.95
CA ALA A 40 1.17 10.56 -20.95
C ALA A 40 2.48 9.76 -20.87
N LEU A 41 2.96 9.49 -19.66
CA LEU A 41 4.14 8.66 -19.44
C LEU A 41 3.90 7.23 -19.93
N ASN A 42 2.77 6.61 -19.57
CA ASN A 42 2.42 5.27 -20.03
C ASN A 42 2.37 5.20 -21.57
N THR A 43 1.78 6.20 -22.24
CA THR A 43 1.76 6.28 -23.70
C THR A 43 3.17 6.29 -24.30
N ILE A 44 4.10 7.03 -23.68
CA ILE A 44 5.50 7.08 -24.15
C ILE A 44 6.20 5.74 -23.89
N LEU A 45 6.01 5.15 -22.71
CA LEU A 45 6.66 3.90 -22.31
C LEU A 45 6.24 2.71 -23.19
N THR A 46 4.96 2.63 -23.57
CA THR A 46 4.44 1.57 -24.43
C THR A 46 4.63 1.84 -25.92
N ALA A 47 5.11 3.04 -26.31
CA ALA A 47 5.40 3.34 -27.69
C ALA A 47 6.64 2.58 -28.16
N GLU A 48 6.70 2.35 -29.47
CA GLU A 48 7.81 1.68 -30.12
C GLU A 48 9.11 2.46 -29.91
N ALA A 49 10.19 1.74 -29.58
CA ALA A 49 11.47 2.36 -29.29
C ALA A 49 12.33 2.45 -30.56
N THR A 50 12.86 3.64 -30.84
CA THR A 50 13.76 3.86 -31.98
C THR A 50 15.24 3.67 -31.64
N SER A 51 15.53 3.23 -30.41
CA SER A 51 16.90 3.04 -29.94
C SER A 51 17.53 1.75 -30.48
N GLU A 52 18.86 1.73 -30.63
CA GLU A 52 19.63 0.52 -30.99
C GLU A 52 19.34 -0.65 -30.05
N THR A 53 19.16 -0.37 -28.75
CA THR A 53 18.74 -1.35 -27.75
C THR A 53 17.42 -2.04 -28.05
N ALA A 54 16.52 -1.37 -28.77
CA ALA A 54 15.22 -1.92 -29.09
C ALA A 54 15.28 -2.91 -30.26
N GLN A 55 16.18 -2.66 -31.22
CA GLN A 55 16.48 -3.60 -32.29
C GLN A 55 17.10 -4.89 -31.73
N ILE A 56 18.04 -4.77 -30.79
CA ILE A 56 18.62 -5.92 -30.09
C ILE A 56 17.53 -6.70 -29.33
N LEU A 57 16.59 -6.01 -28.69
CA LEU A 57 15.47 -6.65 -28.00
C LEU A 57 14.57 -7.43 -28.96
N GLU A 58 14.29 -6.88 -30.13
CA GLU A 58 13.49 -7.52 -31.17
C GLU A 58 14.20 -8.78 -31.71
N GLU A 59 15.52 -8.73 -31.93
CA GLU A 59 16.33 -9.90 -32.30
C GLU A 59 16.29 -11.02 -31.23
N LEU A 60 16.19 -10.64 -29.96
CA LEU A 60 16.06 -11.57 -28.83
C LEU A 60 14.62 -12.09 -28.63
N GLY A 61 13.66 -11.62 -29.44
CA GLY A 61 12.25 -12.02 -29.36
C GLY A 61 11.44 -11.29 -28.29
N PHE A 62 11.92 -10.13 -27.81
CA PHE A 62 11.19 -9.25 -26.90
C PHE A 62 10.44 -8.14 -27.63
N GLU A 63 9.49 -7.52 -26.93
CA GLU A 63 8.77 -6.37 -27.46
C GLU A 63 9.68 -5.15 -27.64
N ASN A 64 9.58 -4.52 -28.80
CA ASN A 64 10.26 -3.27 -29.12
C ASN A 64 9.51 -2.07 -28.51
N THR A 65 9.60 -1.90 -27.19
CA THR A 65 8.98 -0.75 -26.48
C THR A 65 10.02 0.06 -25.70
N ASN A 66 9.72 1.34 -25.45
CA ASN A 66 10.58 2.21 -24.65
C ASN A 66 10.78 1.68 -23.23
N GLU A 67 9.74 1.08 -22.64
CA GLU A 67 9.82 0.42 -21.34
C GLU A 67 10.85 -0.71 -21.34
N MET A 68 10.78 -1.60 -22.33
CA MET A 68 11.70 -2.74 -22.42
C MET A 68 13.14 -2.28 -22.67
N ALA A 69 13.34 -1.27 -23.52
CA ALA A 69 14.67 -0.69 -23.77
C ALA A 69 15.29 -0.07 -22.50
N ILE A 70 14.48 0.61 -21.67
CA ILE A 70 14.92 1.16 -20.39
C ILE A 70 15.30 0.03 -19.43
N MET A 71 14.46 -1.00 -19.32
CA MET A 71 14.71 -2.15 -18.42
C MET A 71 15.97 -2.92 -18.82
N PHE A 72 16.19 -3.13 -20.11
CA PHE A 72 17.40 -3.77 -20.62
C PHE A 72 18.65 -2.93 -20.29
N SER A 73 18.60 -1.62 -20.55
CA SER A 73 19.69 -0.70 -20.24
C SER A 73 20.00 -0.64 -18.73
N LEU A 74 18.96 -0.64 -17.89
CA LEU A 74 19.09 -0.67 -16.44
C LEU A 74 19.75 -1.97 -15.96
N THR A 75 19.36 -3.10 -16.54
CA THR A 75 19.93 -4.42 -16.25
C THR A 75 21.40 -4.47 -16.64
N GLN A 76 21.77 -3.93 -17.82
CA GLN A 76 23.17 -3.83 -18.22
C GLN A 76 24.02 -2.99 -17.24
N GLN A 77 23.47 -1.90 -16.70
CA GLN A 77 24.16 -1.11 -15.68
C GLN A 77 24.32 -1.89 -14.37
N ALA A 78 23.30 -2.63 -13.95
CA ALA A 78 23.36 -3.49 -12.77
C ALA A 78 24.43 -4.58 -12.92
N MET A 79 24.52 -5.23 -14.09
CA MET A 79 25.55 -6.22 -14.41
C MET A 79 26.97 -5.64 -14.37
N LYS A 80 27.12 -4.34 -14.64
CA LYS A 80 28.40 -3.60 -14.52
C LYS A 80 28.71 -3.15 -13.08
N GLY A 81 27.91 -3.56 -12.09
CA GLY A 81 28.12 -3.23 -10.67
C GLY A 81 27.52 -1.90 -10.24
N ASN A 82 26.60 -1.29 -11.01
CA ASN A 82 25.90 -0.09 -10.56
C ASN A 82 24.90 -0.43 -9.44
N VAL A 83 25.31 -0.17 -8.20
CA VAL A 83 24.50 -0.43 -6.99
C VAL A 83 23.13 0.23 -7.03
N ARG A 84 23.01 1.46 -7.57
CA ARG A 84 21.70 2.13 -7.68
C ARG A 84 20.77 1.44 -8.67
N ALA A 85 21.32 0.91 -9.77
CA ALA A 85 20.53 0.13 -10.72
C ALA A 85 20.05 -1.18 -10.08
N ILE A 86 20.93 -1.86 -9.32
CA ILE A 86 20.59 -3.06 -8.55
C ILE A 86 19.48 -2.76 -7.53
N GLU A 87 19.60 -1.67 -6.76
CA GLU A 87 18.57 -1.24 -5.81
C GLU A 87 17.22 -0.98 -6.49
N LEU A 88 17.22 -0.30 -7.64
CA LEU A 88 15.99 0.00 -8.37
C LEU A 88 15.33 -1.28 -8.89
N ILE A 89 16.11 -2.21 -9.46
CA ILE A 89 15.60 -3.52 -9.89
C ILE A 89 15.00 -4.28 -8.70
N ASN A 90 15.69 -4.31 -7.55
CA ASN A 90 15.16 -4.95 -6.34
C ASN A 90 13.85 -4.33 -5.88
N LYS A 91 13.72 -3.01 -5.89
CA LYS A 91 12.47 -2.30 -5.56
C LYS A 91 11.32 -2.57 -6.53
N MET A 92 11.62 -2.86 -7.79
CA MET A 92 10.60 -3.21 -8.79
C MET A 92 10.21 -4.69 -8.69
N ALA A 93 11.17 -5.58 -8.44
CA ALA A 93 10.94 -7.01 -8.28
C ALA A 93 10.25 -7.35 -6.95
N THR A 94 10.47 -6.54 -5.92
CA THR A 94 9.81 -6.68 -4.62
C THR A 94 8.68 -5.67 -4.54
N SER A 95 7.43 -6.15 -4.49
CA SER A 95 6.28 -5.27 -4.22
C SER A 95 6.36 -4.78 -2.77
N GLU A 96 7.06 -3.68 -2.53
CA GLU A 96 6.98 -3.02 -1.23
C GLU A 96 5.54 -2.57 -1.02
N LYS A 97 4.85 -3.22 -0.06
CA LYS A 97 3.51 -2.83 0.37
C LYS A 97 3.49 -1.35 0.73
N ASP A 98 2.50 -0.61 0.25
CA ASP A 98 2.33 0.82 0.51
C ASP A 98 2.23 1.06 2.04
N ASP A 99 2.61 2.24 2.51
CA ASP A 99 2.53 2.59 3.93
C ASP A 99 1.09 2.52 4.47
N LEU A 100 0.10 2.75 3.60
CA LEU A 100 -1.31 2.55 3.90
C LEU A 100 -1.65 1.06 4.06
N ASP A 101 -1.15 0.19 3.18
CA ASP A 101 -1.33 -1.26 3.28
C ASP A 101 -0.70 -1.81 4.57
N ARG A 102 0.49 -1.29 4.94
CA ARG A 102 1.16 -1.65 6.20
C ARG A 102 0.35 -1.21 7.42
N LYS A 103 -0.27 -0.02 7.38
CA LYS A 103 -1.13 0.48 8.47
C LYS A 103 -2.42 -0.34 8.58
N GLU A 104 -3.06 -0.65 7.46
CA GLU A 104 -4.25 -1.50 7.42
C GLU A 104 -3.94 -2.91 7.97
N GLN A 105 -2.83 -3.51 7.54
CA GLN A 105 -2.40 -4.81 8.06
C GLN A 105 -2.16 -4.78 9.58
N ARG A 106 -1.49 -3.74 10.09
CA ARG A 106 -1.30 -3.57 11.54
C ARG A 106 -2.63 -3.43 12.28
N ALA A 107 -3.57 -2.64 11.75
CA ALA A 107 -4.88 -2.48 12.35
C ALA A 107 -5.66 -3.81 12.35
N ARG A 108 -5.58 -4.57 11.26
CA ARG A 108 -6.21 -5.89 11.11
C ARG A 108 -5.62 -6.93 12.06
N ILE A 109 -4.30 -6.99 12.19
CA ILE A 109 -3.62 -7.87 13.16
C ILE A 109 -4.07 -7.54 14.58
N LYS A 110 -4.07 -6.25 14.95
CA LYS A 110 -4.50 -5.80 16.28
C LYS A 110 -5.97 -6.15 16.56
N ALA A 111 -6.86 -6.02 15.57
CA ALA A 111 -8.25 -6.41 15.71
C ALA A 111 -8.41 -7.93 15.92
N LEU A 112 -7.64 -8.74 15.20
CA LEU A 112 -7.63 -10.20 15.36
C LEU A 112 -7.07 -10.63 16.72
N GLU A 113 -6.01 -10.00 17.20
CA GLU A 113 -5.46 -10.26 18.55
C GLU A 113 -6.48 -9.97 19.64
N ILE A 114 -7.21 -8.85 19.55
CA ILE A 114 -8.28 -8.49 20.50
C ILE A 114 -9.42 -9.52 20.44
N ALA A 115 -9.85 -9.92 19.23
CA ALA A 115 -10.90 -10.90 19.06
C ALA A 115 -10.51 -12.28 19.62
N ASN A 116 -9.28 -12.74 19.36
CA ASN A 116 -8.77 -14.01 19.88
C ASN A 116 -8.66 -14.00 21.41
N LYS A 117 -8.21 -12.87 21.99
CA LYS A 117 -8.16 -12.71 23.45
C LYS A 117 -9.55 -12.79 24.08
N ALA A 118 -10.52 -12.07 23.52
CA ALA A 118 -11.91 -12.13 23.98
C ALA A 118 -12.50 -13.54 23.85
N ALA A 119 -12.23 -14.24 22.74
CA ALA A 119 -12.67 -15.62 22.55
C ALA A 119 -12.05 -16.60 23.57
N SER A 120 -10.77 -16.44 23.88
CA SER A 120 -10.10 -17.26 24.91
C SER A 120 -10.64 -16.99 26.32
N GLU A 121 -10.96 -15.74 26.65
CA GLU A 121 -11.57 -15.38 27.93
C GLU A 121 -13.00 -15.94 28.05
N HIS A 122 -13.79 -15.91 26.96
CA HIS A 122 -15.12 -16.50 26.92
C HIS A 122 -15.12 -18.03 27.02
N GLN A 123 -14.15 -18.73 26.43
CA GLN A 123 -13.99 -20.18 26.58
C GLN A 123 -13.62 -20.55 28.02
N ASN A 124 -12.69 -19.81 28.63
CA ASN A 124 -12.27 -20.08 30.01
C ASN A 124 -13.44 -19.91 31.01
N ILE A 125 -14.35 -18.95 30.77
CA ILE A 125 -15.55 -18.75 31.60
C ILE A 125 -16.59 -19.87 31.39
N GLN A 126 -16.71 -20.43 30.17
CA GLN A 126 -17.64 -21.55 29.91
C GLN A 126 -17.14 -22.86 30.53
N ASP A 127 -15.83 -23.11 30.50
CA ASP A 127 -15.22 -24.27 31.12
C ASP A 127 -15.34 -24.23 32.65
N GLU A 128 -15.27 -23.05 33.28
CA GLU A 128 -15.50 -22.87 34.73
C GLU A 128 -16.98 -22.98 35.14
N GLN A 129 -17.94 -22.70 34.24
CA GLN A 129 -19.39 -22.74 34.55
C GLN A 129 -20.04 -24.13 34.40
N LEU A 130 -19.35 -25.10 33.79
CA LEU A 130 -19.85 -26.48 33.62
C LEU A 130 -19.50 -27.36 34.83
N ILE A 131 -20.09 -27.06 35.99
CA ILE A 131 -20.17 -28.01 37.11
C ILE A 131 -21.54 -28.69 37.02
N ILE A 132 -21.61 -29.83 36.32
CA ILE A 132 -22.79 -30.70 36.34
C ILE A 132 -22.75 -31.46 37.67
N VAL A 133 -23.56 -31.03 38.64
CA VAL A 133 -23.81 -31.79 39.87
C VAL A 133 -24.79 -32.89 39.53
N ASP A 134 -24.27 -34.09 39.27
CA ASP A 134 -25.08 -35.29 39.07
C ASP A 134 -25.33 -35.92 40.44
N GLU A 135 -26.33 -35.41 41.16
CA GLU A 135 -26.83 -36.04 42.39
C GLU A 135 -28.25 -36.56 42.12
N TRP A 136 -28.33 -37.67 41.40
CA TRP A 136 -29.54 -38.48 41.35
C TRP A 136 -29.66 -39.21 42.68
N LYS A 137 -30.70 -38.84 43.44
CA LYS A 137 -31.15 -39.56 44.62
C LYS A 137 -31.59 -40.97 44.23
N ASP A 138 -30.91 -41.97 44.74
CA ASP A 138 -31.53 -43.27 44.94
C ASP A 138 -32.18 -43.26 46.34
N GLU A 139 -33.50 -43.08 46.34
CA GLU A 139 -34.35 -43.51 47.43
C GLU A 139 -34.37 -45.05 47.48
N ASP A 140 -34.37 -45.56 48.71
CA ASP A 140 -34.79 -46.89 49.15
C ASP A 140 -33.77 -48.05 49.18
N GLY A 141 -33.51 -48.50 50.41
CA GLY A 141 -32.80 -49.70 50.79
C GLY A 141 -32.68 -49.84 52.31
#